data_AF-A0A7I9YAN1-F1
#
_entry.id   AF-A0A7I9YAN1-F1
#
_cell.length_a   1.000
_cell.length_b   1.000
_cell.length_c   1.000
_cell.angle_alpha   90.00
_cell.angle_beta   90.00
_cell.angle_gamma   90.00
#
_symmetry.space_group_name_H-M   'P 1'
#
loop_
_entity.id
_entity.type
_entity.pdbx_description
1 polymer ?
#
loop_
_entity_poly.entity_id
_entity_poly.type
_entity_poly.pdbx_seq_one_letter_code
_entity_poly.pdbx_strand_id
1 'polypeptide(L)' 'MHASWLNQVEIYFSIVQRKILTPNDFPDLAALKQRLTAFQDRYNATHRPFTWRYTAADLHEHLTRLDTNDTSQTHAA' A
#
# COMPACT_ATOMS: atom_id res chain seq x y z
N MET A 1 13.24 -11.00 0.02
CA MET A 1 12.37 -9.81 -0.14
C MET A 1 10.91 -10.24 -0.08
N HIS A 2 10.24 -10.12 1.07
CA HIS A 2 8.80 -10.42 1.16
C HIS A 2 8.00 -9.14 0.90
N ALA A 3 7.66 -8.91 -0.37
CA ALA A 3 6.82 -7.81 -0.86
C ALA A 3 5.33 -7.96 -0.47
N SER A 4 5.02 -8.60 0.67
CA SER A 4 3.64 -8.91 1.06
C SER A 4 2.83 -7.65 1.36
N TRP A 5 3.46 -6.62 1.92
CA TRP A 5 2.84 -5.30 2.11
C TRP A 5 2.61 -4.57 0.78
N LEU A 6 3.61 -4.60 -0.12
CA LEU A 6 3.45 -4.04 -1.46
C LEU A 6 2.30 -4.72 -2.19
N ASN A 7 2.18 -6.05 -2.10
CA ASN A 7 1.08 -6.81 -2.67
C ASN A 7 -0.30 -6.36 -2.13
N GLN A 8 -0.42 -6.01 -0.84
CA GLN A 8 -1.70 -5.49 -0.30
C GLN A 8 -2.02 -4.09 -0.82
N VAL A 9 -1.01 -3.20 -0.88
CA VAL A 9 -1.22 -1.85 -1.42
C VAL A 9 -1.52 -1.89 -2.92
N GLU A 10 -0.89 -2.79 -3.67
CA GLU A 10 -1.12 -3.05 -5.09
C GLU A 10 -2.55 -3.55 -5.36
N ILE A 11 -3.08 -4.44 -4.52
CA ILE A 11 -4.48 -4.89 -4.59
C ILE A 11 -5.42 -3.70 -4.41
N TYR A 12 -5.17 -2.84 -3.41
CA TYR A 12 -6.00 -1.66 -3.17
C TYR A 12 -5.98 -0.70 -4.38
N PHE A 13 -4.79 -0.37 -4.90
CA PHE A 13 -4.67 0.50 -6.08
C PHE A 13 -5.30 -0.10 -7.34
N SER A 14 -5.22 -1.43 -7.52
CA SER A 14 -5.91 -2.13 -8.61
C SER A 14 -7.43 -1.97 -8.55
N ILE A 15 -8.02 -1.97 -7.35
CA ILE A 15 -9.46 -1.77 -7.14
C ILE A 15 -9.84 -0.32 -7.44
N VAL A 16 -9.07 0.65 -6.93
CA VAL A 16 -9.26 2.08 -7.20
C VAL A 16 -9.25 2.33 -8.71
N GLN A 17 -8.25 1.80 -9.42
CA GLN A 17 -8.10 1.98 -10.85
C GLN A 17 -9.32 1.46 -11.64
N ARG A 18 -9.76 0.24 -11.34
CA ARG A 18 -10.91 -0.39 -12.03
C ARG A 18 -12.25 0.26 -11.70
N LYS A 19 -12.45 0.74 -10.47
CA LYS A 19 -13.76 1.23 -10.02
C LYS A 19 -13.99 2.71 -10.27
N ILE A 20 -12.95 3.54 -10.13
CA ILE A 20 -13.15 5.00 -10.13
C ILE A 20 -12.22 5.78 -11.04
N LEU A 21 -11.11 5.20 -11.51
CA LEU A 21 -10.19 5.86 -12.43
C LEU A 21 -10.29 5.35 -13.88
N THR A 22 -11.31 4.55 -14.20
CA THR A 22 -11.56 4.09 -15.58
C THR A 22 -12.97 4.49 -16.02
N PRO A 23 -13.12 5.29 -17.10
CA PRO A 23 -12.05 5.99 -17.81
C PRO A 23 -11.37 7.05 -16.92
N ASN A 24 -10.09 7.33 -17.18
CA ASN A 24 -9.31 8.32 -16.44
C ASN A 24 -9.56 9.72 -16.99
N ASP A 25 -10.82 10.15 -16.97
CA ASP A 25 -11.24 11.44 -17.53
C ASP A 25 -11.73 12.35 -16.39
N PHE A 26 -10.90 13.34 -16.06
CA PHE A 26 -11.15 14.28 -14.98
C PHE A 26 -10.86 15.71 -15.46
N PRO A 27 -11.74 16.68 -15.16
CA PRO A 27 -11.57 18.06 -15.60
C PRO A 27 -10.40 18.76 -14.91
N ASP A 28 -10.08 18.36 -13.68
CA ASP A 28 -8.97 18.89 -12.88
C ASP A 28 -8.57 17.94 -11.75
N LEU A 29 -7.50 18.33 -11.02
CA LEU A 29 -6.99 17.59 -9.88
C LEU A 29 -7.96 17.59 -8.68
N ALA A 30 -8.79 18.63 -8.53
CA ALA A 30 -9.73 18.73 -7.42
C ALA A 30 -10.86 17.71 -7.55
N ALA A 31 -11.38 17.52 -8.77
CA ALA A 31 -12.36 16.50 -9.11
C ALA A 31 -11.82 15.08 -8.87
N LEU A 32 -10.57 14.82 -9.27
CA LEU A 32 -9.90 13.55 -8.97
C LEU A 32 -9.79 13.31 -7.46
N LYS A 33 -9.34 14.31 -6.70
CA LYS A 33 -9.21 14.23 -5.24
C LYS A 33 -10.56 13.94 -4.58
N GLN A 34 -11.60 14.69 -4.96
CA GLN A 34 -12.95 14.49 -4.42
C GLN A 34 -13.46 13.09 -4.70
N ARG A 35 -13.23 12.56 -5.91
CA ARG A 35 -13.67 11.21 -6.27
C ARG A 35 -12.94 10.12 -5.48
N LEU A 36 -11.62 10.27 -5.28
CA LEU A 36 -10.82 9.37 -4.46
C LEU A 36 -11.28 9.36 -3.00
N THR A 37 -11.46 10.54 -2.39
CA THR A 37 -11.93 10.64 -0.99
C THR A 37 -13.33 10.06 -0.83
N ALA A 38 -14.27 10.41 -1.71
CA ALA A 38 -15.63 9.86 -1.65
C ALA A 38 -15.68 8.35 -1.92
N PHE A 39 -14.74 7.81 -2.71
CA PHE A 39 -14.60 6.36 -2.87
C PHE A 39 -14.09 5.72 -1.59
N GLN A 40 -13.03 6.26 -0.99
CA GLN A 40 -12.45 5.75 0.25
C GLN A 40 -13.49 5.70 1.38
N ASP A 41 -14.27 6.77 1.58
CA ASP A 41 -15.28 6.82 2.64
C ASP A 41 -16.36 5.74 2.45
N ARG A 42 -16.88 5.60 1.22
CA ARG A 42 -17.88 4.57 0.89
C ARG A 42 -17.32 3.17 0.98
N TYR A 43 -16.09 2.96 0.52
CA TYR A 43 -15.42 1.66 0.56
C TYR A 43 -15.19 1.23 2.00
N ASN A 44 -14.73 2.14 2.87
CA ASN A 44 -14.53 1.87 4.30
C ASN A 44 -15.84 1.59 5.05
N ALA A 45 -16.95 2.23 4.66
CA ALA A 45 -18.25 2.03 5.29
C ALA A 45 -18.92 0.70 4.95
N THR A 46 -18.58 0.10 3.80
CA THR A 46 -19.31 -1.07 3.26
C THR A 46 -18.49 -2.35 3.20
N HIS A 47 -17.17 -2.26 3.09
CA HIS A 47 -16.33 -3.43 2.94
C HIS A 47 -15.88 -4.01 4.27
N ARG A 48 -15.76 -5.35 4.33
CA ARG A 48 -14.95 -5.99 5.36
C ARG A 48 -13.52 -5.44 5.27
N PRO A 49 -12.90 -5.02 6.38
CA PRO A 49 -11.56 -4.48 6.35
C PRO A 49 -10.62 -5.48 5.69
N PHE A 50 -9.71 -4.98 4.84
CA PHE A 50 -8.56 -5.77 4.46
C PHE A 50 -7.86 -6.19 5.75
N THR A 51 -7.66 -7.49 5.96
CA THR A 51 -6.84 -7.96 7.05
C THR A 51 -5.40 -7.64 6.69
N TRP A 52 -4.94 -6.47 7.11
CA TRP A 52 -3.55 -6.07 7.01
C TRP A 52 -2.72 -7.00 7.88
N ARG A 53 -2.13 -8.01 7.26
CA ARG A 53 -1.28 -8.98 7.95
C ARG A 53 0.16 -8.50 8.13
N TYR A 54 0.56 -7.45 7.41
CA TYR A 54 1.87 -6.83 7.50
C TYR A 54 1.73 -5.46 8.14
N THR A 55 2.27 -5.33 9.34
CA THR A 55 2.18 -4.18 10.23
C THR A 55 3.41 -3.29 10.13
N ALA A 56 3.34 -2.09 10.72
CA ALA A 56 4.51 -1.23 10.84
C ALA A 56 5.62 -1.86 11.69
N ALA A 57 5.27 -2.71 12.66
CA ALA A 57 6.24 -3.46 13.46
C ALA A 57 6.98 -4.50 12.59
N ASP A 58 6.25 -5.22 11.72
CA ASP A 58 6.86 -6.18 10.78
C ASP A 58 7.82 -5.48 9.81
N LEU A 59 7.52 -4.24 9.41
CA LEU A 59 8.45 -3.42 8.62
C LEU A 59 9.72 -3.09 9.40
N HIS A 60 9.56 -2.62 10.65
CA HIS A 60 10.70 -2.24 11.48
C HIS A 60 11.63 -3.43 11.74
N GLU A 61 11.06 -4.58 12.11
CA GLU A 61 11.81 -5.83 12.30
C GLU A 61 12.56 -6.24 11.03
N HIS A 62 11.93 -6.08 9.85
CA HIS A 62 12.57 -6.38 8.58
C HIS A 62 13.75 -5.44 8.30
N LEU A 63 13.59 -4.13 8.53
CA LEU A 63 14.66 -3.15 8.35
C LEU A 63 15.83 -3.46 9.29
N THR A 64 15.56 -3.73 10.58
CA THR A 64 16.57 -4.14 11.55
C THR A 64 17.33 -5.38 11.09
N ARG A 65 16.63 -6.39 10.54
CA ARG A 65 17.26 -7.60 10.00
C ARG A 65 18.13 -7.32 8.77
N LEU A 66 17.75 -6.40 7.89
CA LEU A 66 18.59 -6.02 6.75
C LEU A 66 19.88 -5.35 7.21
N ASP A 67 19.78 -4.40 8.15
CA ASP A 67 20.94 -3.70 8.72
C ASP A 67 21.93 -4.67 9.41
N THR A 68 21.42 -5.66 10.15
CA THR A 68 22.28 -6.66 10.83
C THR A 68 22.97 -7.61 9.84
N ASN A 69 22.31 -7.99 8.75
CA ASN A 69 22.91 -8.85 7.72
C ASN A 69 23.99 -8.11 6.91
N ASP A 70 23.80 -6.81 6.65
CA ASP A 70 24.78 -5.96 5.96
C ASP A 70 26.05 -5.75 6.82
N THR A 71 25.86 -5.58 8.13
CA THR A 71 26.97 -5.48 9.09
C THR A 71 27.74 -6.80 9.22
N SER A 72 27.05 -7.94 9.12
CA SER A 72 27.66 -9.28 9.18
C SER A 72 28.43 -9.65 7.90
N GLN A 73 28.03 -9.13 6.74
CA GLN A 73 28.80 -9.26 5.49
C GLN A 73 30.04 -8.35 5.46
N THR A 74 29.99 -7.20 6.11
CA THR A 74 31.11 -6.22 6.13
C THR A 74 32.28 -6.67 7.02
N HIS A 75 32.05 -7.48 8.06
CA HIS A 75 33.10 -7.99 8.95
C HIS A 75 33.73 -9.34 8.52
N ALA A 76 33.28 -9.92 7.41
CA ALA A 76 33.76 -11.21 6.89
C ALA A 76 34.64 -11.08 5.63
N ALA A 77 35.24 -9.91 5.39
CA ALA A 77 36.15 -9.63 4.27
C ALA A 77 37.58 -9.35 4.73
#